data_AF-A0A329QPQ7-F1
#
_entry.id   AF-A0A329QPQ7-F1
#
_cell.length_a   1.000
_cell.length_b   1.000
_cell.length_c   1.000
_cell.angle_alpha   90.00
_cell.angle_beta   90.00
_cell.angle_gamma   90.00
#
_symmetry.space_group_name_H-M   'P 1'
#
loop_
_entity.id
_entity.type
_entity.pdbx_description
1 polymer ?
#
loop_
_entity_poly.entity_id
_entity_poly.type
_entity_poly.pdbx_seq_one_letter_code
_entity_poly.pdbx_strand_id
1 'polypeptide(L)'
;MIKQRKPLGIGTLSLLVLAMGFAFNYGWGAEKVQISHYLFNLLNLPIYSNGHQGFHIPFMVAIIFWLSSVLIARKYHSHFGTKVAYKVGGFMLIFSVMIFPLYGIIWVTFH
;
A
#
# COMPACT_ATOMS: atom_id res chain seq x y z
N MET A 1 -38.67 -12.53 -12.95
CA MET A 1 -37.55 -12.52 -11.97
C MET A 1 -36.67 -11.30 -12.26
N ILE A 2 -36.80 -10.25 -11.45
CA ILE A 2 -35.88 -9.10 -11.53
C ILE A 2 -34.54 -9.59 -11.00
N LYS A 3 -33.55 -9.78 -11.88
CA LYS A 3 -32.16 -10.06 -11.47
C LYS A 3 -31.69 -8.85 -10.68
N GLN A 4 -31.77 -8.90 -9.35
CA GLN A 4 -31.09 -7.96 -8.49
C GLN A 4 -29.61 -8.01 -8.87
N ARG A 5 -29.11 -6.96 -9.52
CA ARG A 5 -27.67 -6.80 -9.76
C ARG A 5 -27.05 -6.87 -8.37
N LYS A 6 -26.29 -7.95 -8.10
CA LYS A 6 -25.48 -8.03 -6.89
C LYS A 6 -24.73 -6.69 -6.81
N PRO A 7 -24.87 -5.92 -5.72
CA PRO A 7 -24.12 -4.68 -5.61
C PRO A 7 -22.67 -5.08 -5.83
N LEU A 8 -22.01 -4.51 -6.85
CA LEU A 8 -20.56 -4.57 -7.03
C LEU A 8 -19.99 -3.77 -5.85
N GLY A 9 -20.09 -4.41 -4.68
CA GLY A 9 -20.37 -3.73 -3.44
C GLY A 9 -19.16 -3.86 -2.58
N ILE A 10 -18.33 -2.83 -2.63
CA ILE A 10 -17.30 -2.49 -1.64
C ILE A 10 -16.12 -3.48 -1.53
N GLY A 11 -16.31 -4.78 -1.81
CA GLY A 11 -15.24 -5.74 -1.98
C GLY A 11 -14.30 -5.40 -3.14
N THR A 12 -14.86 -4.92 -4.26
CA THR A 12 -14.09 -4.36 -5.37
C THR A 12 -13.34 -3.10 -4.98
N LEU A 13 -13.86 -2.29 -4.05
CA LEU A 13 -13.14 -1.12 -3.52
C LEU A 13 -11.90 -1.54 -2.72
N SER A 14 -11.99 -2.59 -1.88
CA SER A 14 -10.80 -3.08 -1.16
C SER A 14 -9.71 -3.60 -2.10
N LEU A 15 -10.10 -4.27 -3.20
CA LEU A 15 -9.16 -4.67 -4.24
C LEU A 15 -8.55 -3.48 -4.97
N LEU A 16 -9.35 -2.44 -5.24
CA LEU A 16 -8.88 -1.23 -5.89
C LEU A 16 -7.87 -0.49 -5.00
N VAL A 17 -8.17 -0.31 -3.71
CA VAL A 17 -7.25 0.30 -2.74
C VAL A 17 -5.97 -0.52 -2.60
N LEU A 18 -6.08 -1.86 -2.59
CA LEU A 18 -4.90 -2.73 -2.63
C LEU A 18 -4.08 -2.49 -3.90
N ALA A 19 -4.71 -2.48 -5.07
CA ALA A 19 -4.05 -2.25 -6.35
C ALA A 19 -3.39 -0.86 -6.40
N MET A 20 -4.00 0.16 -5.80
CA MET A 20 -3.39 1.49 -5.65
C MET A 20 -2.14 1.45 -4.78
N GLY A 21 -2.15 0.71 -3.66
CA GLY A 21 -0.96 0.53 -2.83
C GLY A 21 0.19 -0.14 -3.60
N PHE A 22 -0.12 -1.13 -4.44
CA PHE A 22 0.86 -1.74 -5.35
C PHE A 22 1.32 -0.74 -6.42
N ALA A 23 0.40 -0.01 -7.04
CA ALA A 23 0.75 0.98 -8.05
C ALA A 23 1.63 2.10 -7.49
N PHE A 24 1.44 2.46 -6.23
CA PHE A 24 2.23 3.46 -5.54
C PHE A 24 3.67 2.98 -5.27
N ASN A 25 3.86 1.70 -4.92
CA ASN A 25 5.17 1.16 -4.57
C ASN A 25 6.00 0.67 -5.77
N TYR A 26 5.36 0.09 -6.78
CA TYR A 26 6.07 -0.50 -7.91
C TYR A 26 6.29 0.53 -9.03
N GLY A 27 7.45 0.44 -9.69
CA GLY A 27 7.74 1.21 -10.89
C GLY A 27 7.01 0.64 -12.09
N TRP A 28 6.42 1.52 -12.90
CA TRP A 28 5.63 1.13 -14.07
C TRP A 28 6.36 1.52 -15.37
N GLY A 29 6.27 0.64 -16.37
CA GLY A 29 6.88 0.86 -17.69
C GLY A 29 8.38 0.61 -17.75
N ALA A 30 8.96 0.78 -18.94
CA ALA A 30 10.38 0.55 -19.22
C ALA A 30 11.30 1.51 -18.43
N GLU A 31 10.80 2.70 -18.13
CA GLU A 31 11.52 3.74 -17.39
C GLU A 31 11.36 3.62 -15.86
N LYS A 32 10.64 2.59 -15.37
CA LYS A 32 10.39 2.35 -13.93
C LYS A 32 9.83 3.58 -13.22
N VAL A 33 8.91 4.30 -13.86
CA VAL A 33 8.30 5.51 -13.27
C VAL A 33 7.49 5.09 -12.04
N GLN A 34 7.93 5.54 -10.87
CA GLN A 34 7.27 5.28 -9.60
C GLN A 34 6.34 6.45 -9.25
N ILE A 35 5.04 6.16 -9.10
CA ILE A 35 4.02 7.17 -8.74
C ILE A 35 4.40 7.85 -7.41
N SER A 36 4.93 7.08 -6.48
CA SER A 36 5.48 7.57 -5.23
C SER A 36 6.62 8.58 -5.42
N HIS A 37 7.58 8.30 -6.30
CA HIS A 37 8.72 9.19 -6.56
C HIS A 37 8.25 10.52 -7.12
N TYR A 38 7.30 10.48 -8.06
CA TYR A 38 6.71 11.69 -8.62
C TYR A 38 6.02 12.53 -7.54
N LEU A 39 5.22 11.90 -6.68
CA LEU A 39 4.49 12.60 -5.61
C LEU A 39 5.44 13.18 -4.54
N PHE A 40 6.46 12.43 -4.17
CA PHE A 40 7.46 12.87 -3.20
C PHE A 40 8.31 14.02 -3.76
N ASN A 41 8.70 13.95 -5.03
CA ASN A 41 9.44 15.02 -5.70
C ASN A 41 8.58 16.30 -5.79
N LEU A 42 7.28 16.17 -6.08
CA LEU A 42 6.36 17.31 -6.10
C LEU A 42 6.22 17.98 -4.73
N LEU A 43 6.27 17.20 -3.65
CA LEU A 43 6.18 17.68 -2.27
C LEU A 43 7.55 18.04 -1.66
N ASN A 44 8.65 17.96 -2.43
CA ASN A 44 10.02 18.11 -1.95
C ASN A 44 10.34 17.21 -0.73
N LEU A 45 9.77 16.00 -0.70
CA LEU A 45 9.99 15.02 0.35
C LEU A 45 11.13 14.05 -0.03
N PRO A 46 11.99 13.66 0.92
CA PRO A 46 13.03 12.67 0.67
C PRO A 46 12.40 11.30 0.36
N ILE A 47 12.88 10.68 -0.72
CA ILE A 47 12.42 9.34 -1.16
C ILE A 47 13.10 8.24 -0.35
N TYR A 48 14.36 8.46 0.04
CA TYR A 48 15.19 7.54 0.79
C TYR A 48 15.65 8.17 2.11
N SER A 49 15.74 7.33 3.14
CA SER A 49 16.21 7.75 4.48
C SER A 49 17.60 8.41 4.49
N ASN A 50 18.47 8.07 3.54
CA ASN A 50 19.85 8.56 3.47
C ASN A 50 20.16 9.23 2.11
N GLY A 51 19.15 9.87 1.51
CA GLY A 51 19.28 10.65 0.26
C GLY A 51 19.40 9.82 -1.03
N HIS A 52 20.34 8.86 -1.09
CA HIS A 52 20.61 8.05 -2.29
C HIS A 52 20.53 6.54 -2.06
N GLN A 53 20.61 6.10 -0.80
CA GLN A 53 20.50 4.69 -0.41
C GLN A 53 19.80 4.59 0.95
N GLY A 54 19.18 3.44 1.24
CA GLY A 54 18.46 3.20 2.50
C GLY A 54 17.00 2.83 2.29
N PHE A 55 16.20 2.92 3.35
CA PHE A 55 14.80 2.54 3.29
C PHE A 55 13.99 3.45 2.39
N HIS A 56 13.12 2.82 1.60
CA HIS A 56 12.20 3.50 0.69
C HIS A 56 11.03 4.09 1.49
N ILE A 57 11.06 5.40 1.76
CA ILE A 57 10.05 6.09 2.57
C ILE A 57 8.64 5.93 1.96
N PRO A 58 8.44 5.96 0.63
CA PRO A 58 7.12 5.71 0.06
C PRO A 58 6.52 4.34 0.40
N PHE A 59 7.35 3.33 0.67
CA PHE A 59 6.88 2.02 1.11
C PHE A 59 6.22 2.10 2.48
N MET A 60 6.73 2.95 3.36
CA MET A 60 6.13 3.21 4.68
C MET A 60 4.84 4.02 4.56
N VAL A 61 4.79 5.01 3.66
CA VAL A 61 3.54 5.75 3.39
C VAL A 61 2.45 4.84 2.83
N ALA A 62 2.84 3.78 2.09
CA ALA A 62 1.90 2.81 1.55
C ALA A 62 1.14 1.99 2.63
N ILE A 63 1.60 2.02 3.90
CA ILE A 63 0.89 1.42 5.04
C ILE A 63 -0.55 1.93 5.13
N ILE A 64 -0.79 3.21 4.79
CA ILE A 64 -2.14 3.79 4.79
C ILE A 64 -3.03 3.04 3.79
N PHE A 65 -2.53 2.74 2.60
CA PHE A 65 -3.29 1.97 1.60
C PHE A 65 -3.52 0.51 2.04
N TRP A 66 -2.50 -0.14 2.62
CA TRP A 66 -2.65 -1.50 3.15
C TRP A 66 -3.68 -1.56 4.26
N LEU A 67 -3.62 -0.61 5.20
CA LEU A 67 -4.52 -0.51 6.34
C LEU A 67 -5.96 -0.25 5.88
N SER A 68 -6.17 0.74 5.00
CA SER A 68 -7.50 1.03 4.45
C SER A 68 -8.07 -0.18 3.70
N SER A 69 -7.26 -0.85 2.89
CA SER A 69 -7.67 -2.08 2.20
C SER A 69 -8.13 -3.16 3.17
N VAL A 70 -7.35 -3.43 4.22
CA VAL A 70 -7.66 -4.44 5.25
C VAL A 70 -8.92 -4.07 6.04
N LEU A 71 -9.09 -2.81 6.43
CA LEU A 71 -10.26 -2.34 7.19
C LEU A 71 -11.56 -2.48 6.37
N ILE A 72 -11.53 -2.04 5.11
CA ILE A 72 -12.66 -2.19 4.19
C ILE A 72 -12.92 -3.68 3.96
N ALA A 73 -11.87 -4.47 3.77
CA ALA A 73 -12.01 -5.89 3.49
C ALA A 73 -12.57 -6.69 4.68
N ARG A 74 -12.19 -6.32 5.90
CA ARG A 74 -12.73 -6.90 7.15
C ARG A 74 -14.22 -6.59 7.30
N LYS A 75 -14.65 -5.37 6.98
CA LYS A 75 -16.05 -4.93 7.14
C LYS A 75 -16.99 -5.55 6.10
N TYR A 76 -16.51 -5.82 4.88
CA TYR A 76 -17.34 -6.28 3.75
C TYR A 76 -16.95 -7.66 3.23
N HIS A 77 -16.70 -8.60 4.15
CA HIS A 77 -16.21 -9.97 3.91
C HIS A 77 -17.22 -10.91 3.21
N SER A 78 -17.99 -10.38 2.26
CA SER A 78 -19.05 -11.05 1.51
C SER A 78 -18.54 -11.71 0.21
N HIS A 79 -17.46 -11.20 -0.39
CA HIS A 79 -17.01 -11.59 -1.73
C HIS A 79 -15.57 -12.13 -1.77
N PHE A 80 -15.27 -12.97 -2.78
CA PHE A 80 -13.95 -13.56 -3.00
C PHE A 80 -12.85 -12.51 -3.13
N GLY A 81 -13.13 -11.43 -3.87
CA GLY A 81 -12.19 -10.31 -4.02
C GLY A 81 -11.82 -9.67 -2.69
N THR A 82 -12.78 -9.52 -1.79
CA THR A 82 -12.54 -9.03 -0.44
C THR A 82 -11.65 -9.95 0.38
N LYS A 83 -11.83 -11.28 0.27
CA LYS A 83 -10.97 -12.25 0.97
C LYS A 83 -9.52 -12.19 0.51
N VAL A 84 -9.31 -12.06 -0.81
CA VAL A 84 -7.97 -11.89 -1.39
C VAL A 84 -7.36 -10.58 -0.92
N ALA A 85 -8.13 -9.48 -0.99
CA ALA A 85 -7.66 -8.17 -0.52
C ALA A 85 -7.28 -8.17 0.96
N TYR A 86 -8.09 -8.82 1.81
CA TYR A 86 -7.79 -8.96 3.23
C TYR A 86 -6.50 -9.75 3.49
N LYS A 87 -6.31 -10.89 2.82
CA LYS A 87 -5.11 -11.72 3.00
C LYS A 87 -3.85 -11.02 2.47
N VAL A 88 -3.90 -10.51 1.24
CA VAL A 88 -2.72 -9.87 0.61
C VAL A 88 -2.42 -8.53 1.27
N GLY A 89 -3.43 -7.70 1.50
CA GLY A 89 -3.29 -6.42 2.21
C GLY A 89 -2.83 -6.63 3.65
N GLY A 90 -3.36 -7.65 4.34
CA GLY A 90 -2.94 -7.99 5.70
C GLY A 90 -1.50 -8.46 5.76
N PHE A 91 -1.08 -9.32 4.83
CA PHE A 91 0.31 -9.74 4.70
C PHE A 91 1.25 -8.56 4.45
N MET A 92 0.91 -7.69 3.50
CA MET A 92 1.70 -6.49 3.18
C MET A 92 1.74 -5.50 4.36
N LEU A 93 0.64 -5.35 5.09
CA LEU A 93 0.58 -4.53 6.30
C LEU A 93 1.52 -5.08 7.38
N ILE A 94 1.43 -6.38 7.70
CA ILE A 94 2.29 -7.02 8.71
C ILE A 94 3.75 -6.87 8.32
N PHE A 95 4.09 -7.14 7.05
CA PHE A 95 5.46 -6.99 6.54
C PHE A 95 5.97 -5.55 6.69
N SER A 96 5.13 -4.57 6.35
CA SER A 96 5.48 -3.15 6.48
C SER A 96 5.67 -2.73 7.94
N VAL A 97 4.78 -3.17 8.84
CA VAL A 97 4.87 -2.89 10.29
C VAL A 97 6.07 -3.58 10.92
N MET A 98 6.46 -4.77 10.47
CA MET A 98 7.67 -5.45 10.97
C MET A 98 8.96 -4.76 10.54
N ILE A 99 8.98 -4.13 9.36
CA ILE A 99 10.16 -3.38 8.87
C ILE A 99 10.24 -1.99 9.49
N PHE A 100 9.12 -1.42 9.92
CA PHE A 100 9.07 -0.08 10.51
C PHE A 100 9.98 0.12 11.75
N PRO A 101 10.08 -0.82 12.72
CA PRO A 101 11.06 -0.73 13.80
C PRO A 101 12.51 -0.73 13.33
N LEU A 102 12.83 -1.48 12.26
CA LEU A 102 14.19 -1.49 11.68
C LEU A 102 14.56 -0.13 11.12
N TYR A 103 13.59 0.60 10.54
CA TYR A 103 13.76 1.98 10.14
C TYR A 103 14.10 2.87 11.34
N GLY A 104 13.34 2.76 12.44
CA GLY A 104 13.60 3.54 13.66
C GLY A 104 14.97 3.27 14.28
N ILE A 105 15.40 2.02 14.34
CA ILE A 105 16.72 1.64 14.85
C ILE A 105 17.84 2.23 13.98
N ILE A 106 17.72 2.12 12.65
CA ILE A 106 18.72 2.65 11.72
C ILE A 106 18.75 4.18 11.78
N TRP A 107 17.60 4.85 11.87
CA TRP A 107 17.54 6.30 12.05
C TRP A 107 18.27 6.74 13.32
N VAL A 108 18.04 6.08 14.46
CA VAL A 108 18.70 6.41 15.73
C VAL A 108 20.20 6.06 15.76
N THR A 109 20.64 5.09 14.95
CA THR A 109 22.04 4.64 14.94
C THR A 109 22.92 5.46 14.00
N PHE A 110 22.34 6.00 12.91
CA PHE A 110 23.07 6.69 11.85
C PHE A 110 22.81 8.21 11.76
N HIS A 111 22.04 8.78 12.68
CA HIS A 111 21.86 10.22 12.91
C HIS A 111 21.92 10.50 14.42
#